data_AF-A0A1Q6LP67-F1
#
_entry.id   AF-A0A1Q6LP67-F1
#
_cell.length_a   1.000
_cell.length_b   1.000
_cell.length_c   1.000
_cell.angle_alpha   90.00
_cell.angle_beta   90.00
_cell.angle_gamma   90.00
#
_symmetry.space_group_name_H-M   'P 1'
#
loop_
_entity.id
_entity.type
_entity.pdbx_description
1 polymer ?
#
loop_
_entity_poly.entity_id
_entity_poly.type
_entity_poly.pdbx_seq_one_letter_code
_entity_poly.pdbx_strand_id
1 'polypeptide(L)'
;MNEELRLKEKYFSGNTYLQASNKKQGEEVLKILYNIEQYGDENKGPDLISKTNNKIYGIEHFEFDSTKNDKKGSRFKQQIGIIDNKVNNEIKSKDKVHNTSVLELSQDLSNYINNYKKIYNYHYSRIQSYFENLNRDYPSLKKEIWFFIEDVTPFGNHYLDADCNPVLFQPMLVKELIELFENSPLLKGILFATNSFGNEKKIFAYLNKLNNINK
;
A
#
# COMPACT_ATOMS: atom_id res chain seq x y z
N MET A 1 -7.69 -7.92 13.95
CA MET A 1 -6.40 -8.44 13.44
C MET A 1 -5.43 -7.27 13.40
N ASN A 2 -4.21 -7.41 13.91
CA ASN A 2 -3.21 -6.33 13.80
C ASN A 2 -2.67 -6.25 12.36
N GLU A 3 -2.06 -5.12 12.01
CA GLU A 3 -1.65 -4.82 10.64
C GLU A 3 -0.55 -5.77 10.15
N GLU A 4 0.34 -6.15 11.07
CA GLU A 4 1.39 -7.14 10.81
C GLU A 4 0.84 -8.47 10.30
N LEU A 5 -0.11 -9.08 11.04
CA LEU A 5 -0.71 -10.36 10.67
C LEU A 5 -1.47 -10.22 9.34
N ARG A 6 -2.20 -9.11 9.16
CA ARG A 6 -2.96 -8.83 7.94
C ARG A 6 -2.07 -8.85 6.70
N LEU A 7 -0.92 -8.15 6.75
CA LEU A 7 0.01 -8.10 5.62
C LEU A 7 0.76 -9.42 5.43
N LYS A 8 1.17 -10.11 6.51
CA LYS A 8 1.82 -11.43 6.42
C LYS A 8 0.90 -12.47 5.80
N GLU A 9 -0.35 -12.56 6.25
CA GLU A 9 -1.34 -13.46 5.68
C GLU A 9 -1.66 -13.09 4.24
N LYS A 10 -1.83 -11.80 3.93
CA LYS A 10 -2.16 -11.37 2.58
C LYS A 10 -1.01 -11.58 1.60
N TYR A 11 0.21 -11.19 1.92
CA TYR A 11 1.29 -11.12 0.95
C TYR A 11 2.41 -12.15 1.17
N PHE A 12 2.58 -12.75 2.34
CA PHE A 12 3.75 -13.62 2.60
C PHE A 12 3.41 -15.11 2.74
N SER A 13 2.11 -15.46 2.78
CA SER A 13 1.65 -16.86 2.94
C SER A 13 1.47 -17.64 1.63
N GLY A 14 1.71 -17.03 0.46
CA GLY A 14 1.42 -17.62 -0.84
C GLY A 14 2.26 -17.06 -1.99
N ASN A 15 1.73 -17.16 -3.22
CA ASN A 15 2.41 -16.72 -4.44
C ASN A 15 2.34 -15.19 -4.58
N THR A 16 3.30 -14.50 -3.96
CA THR A 16 3.51 -13.06 -4.16
C THR A 16 4.82 -12.82 -4.89
N TYR A 17 4.76 -12.03 -5.97
CA TYR A 17 5.94 -11.67 -6.75
C TYR A 17 6.45 -10.30 -6.31
N LEU A 18 7.72 -10.26 -5.88
CA LEU A 18 8.43 -9.02 -5.63
C LEU A 18 9.17 -8.58 -6.89
N GLN A 19 8.82 -7.40 -7.40
CA GLN A 19 9.53 -6.72 -8.47
C GLN A 19 10.39 -5.59 -7.91
N ALA A 20 11.69 -5.64 -8.22
CA ALA A 20 12.67 -4.63 -7.87
C ALA A 20 13.51 -4.27 -9.10
N SER A 21 14.20 -3.13 -9.06
CA SER A 21 15.07 -2.69 -10.15
C SER A 21 16.25 -3.63 -10.40
N ASN A 22 16.72 -4.33 -9.36
CA ASN A 22 17.75 -5.36 -9.47
C ASN A 22 17.70 -6.35 -8.30
N LYS A 23 18.44 -7.46 -8.42
CA LYS A 23 18.49 -8.54 -7.42
C LYS A 23 18.91 -8.06 -6.03
N LYS A 24 19.95 -7.21 -5.94
CA LYS A 24 20.45 -6.69 -4.65
C LYS A 24 19.38 -5.89 -3.92
N GLN A 25 18.69 -5.00 -4.62
CA GLN A 25 17.56 -4.25 -4.06
C GLN A 25 16.45 -5.20 -3.59
N GLY A 26 16.11 -6.21 -4.39
CA GLY A 26 15.12 -7.22 -4.00
C GLY A 26 15.48 -7.94 -2.70
N GLU A 27 16.74 -8.37 -2.55
CA GLU A 27 17.22 -9.01 -1.32
C GLU A 27 17.18 -8.10 -0.09
N GLU A 28 17.50 -6.81 -0.25
CA GLU A 28 17.38 -5.82 0.83
C GLU A 28 15.93 -5.61 1.26
N VAL A 29 15.01 -5.48 0.30
CA VAL A 29 13.58 -5.34 0.56
C VAL A 29 13.01 -6.59 1.23
N LEU A 30 13.40 -7.79 0.79
CA LEU A 30 12.96 -9.04 1.44
C LEU A 30 13.40 -9.09 2.90
N LYS A 31 14.63 -8.67 3.22
CA LYS A 31 15.09 -8.60 4.62
C LYS A 31 14.25 -7.65 5.45
N ILE A 32 13.83 -6.51 4.89
CA ILE A 32 12.92 -5.58 5.57
C ILE A 32 11.57 -6.28 5.82
N LEU A 33 10.97 -6.85 4.78
CA LEU A 33 9.64 -7.46 4.82
C LEU A 33 9.54 -8.67 5.77
N TYR A 34 10.57 -9.52 5.82
CA TYR A 34 10.57 -10.67 6.72
C TYR A 34 10.65 -10.31 8.20
N ASN A 35 11.16 -9.11 8.53
CA ASN A 35 11.36 -8.65 9.90
C ASN A 35 10.35 -7.58 10.32
N ILE A 36 9.20 -7.47 9.63
CA ILE A 36 8.15 -6.53 10.05
C ILE A 36 7.49 -6.99 11.35
N GLU A 37 7.26 -6.02 12.22
CA GLU A 37 6.60 -6.13 13.52
C GLU A 37 5.62 -4.95 13.67
N GLN A 38 4.47 -5.18 14.30
CA GLN A 38 3.56 -4.10 14.68
C GLN A 38 4.28 -3.09 15.59
N TYR A 39 4.11 -1.79 15.33
CA TYR A 39 4.68 -0.73 16.15
C TYR A 39 3.67 0.33 16.58
N GLY A 40 3.08 1.04 15.62
CA GLY A 40 2.18 2.15 15.88
C GLY A 40 0.76 1.69 16.23
N ASP A 41 0.11 2.47 17.08
CA ASP A 41 -1.34 2.73 16.99
C ASP A 41 -1.55 4.11 16.32
N GLU A 42 -2.80 4.55 16.14
CA GLU A 42 -3.15 5.81 15.47
C GLU A 42 -2.36 7.05 15.96
N ASN A 43 -1.76 7.02 17.16
CA ASN A 43 -1.09 8.14 17.81
C ASN A 43 0.43 7.97 18.04
N LYS A 44 1.01 6.77 17.82
CA LYS A 44 2.36 6.46 18.33
C LYS A 44 3.47 6.38 17.28
N GLY A 45 3.17 6.24 15.99
CA GLY A 45 4.19 6.11 14.95
C GLY A 45 3.65 5.48 13.67
N PRO A 46 4.53 5.02 12.76
CA PRO A 46 4.10 4.25 11.61
C PRO A 46 3.50 2.92 12.05
N ASP A 47 2.62 2.33 11.24
CA ASP A 47 1.94 1.07 11.58
C ASP A 47 2.92 -0.05 11.97
N LEU A 48 4.01 -0.17 11.22
CA LEU A 48 4.99 -1.24 11.36
C LEU A 48 6.41 -0.70 11.51
N ILE A 49 7.28 -1.54 12.07
CA ILE A 49 8.73 -1.37 11.99
C ILE A 49 9.39 -2.65 11.49
N SER A 50 10.58 -2.50 10.92
CA SER A 50 11.49 -3.60 10.66
C SER A 50 12.90 -3.26 11.14
N LYS A 51 13.53 -4.18 11.86
CA LYS A 51 14.85 -3.96 12.48
C LYS A 51 15.89 -4.79 11.73
N THR A 52 16.73 -4.14 10.93
CA THR A 52 17.83 -4.84 10.22
C THR A 52 19.09 -3.97 10.15
N ASN A 53 20.28 -4.58 10.26
CA ASN A 53 21.58 -3.92 10.07
C ASN A 53 21.77 -2.60 10.84
N ASN A 54 21.42 -2.57 12.14
CA ASN A 54 21.51 -1.38 13.00
C ASN A 54 20.69 -0.18 12.49
N LYS A 55 19.62 -0.46 11.73
CA LYS A 55 18.65 0.51 11.21
C LYS A 55 17.23 0.03 11.54
N ILE A 56 16.37 0.99 11.82
CA ILE A 56 14.92 0.83 11.91
C ILE A 56 14.29 1.37 10.65
N TYR A 57 13.46 0.55 10.02
CA TYR A 57 12.59 0.93 8.92
C TYR A 57 11.19 1.12 9.50
N GLY A 58 10.74 2.35 9.63
CA GLY A 58 9.32 2.62 9.89
C GLY A 58 8.53 2.47 8.60
N ILE A 59 7.46 1.69 8.64
CA ILE A 59 6.65 1.36 7.46
C ILE A 59 5.22 1.77 7.77
N GLU A 60 4.76 2.83 7.11
CA GLU A 60 3.37 3.25 7.17
C GLU A 60 2.57 2.51 6.11
N HIS A 61 1.46 1.92 6.51
CA HIS A 61 0.57 1.19 5.63
C HIS A 61 -0.67 2.04 5.29
N PHE A 62 -1.08 2.02 4.03
CA PHE A 62 -2.39 2.56 3.65
C PHE A 62 -2.92 1.98 2.34
N GLU A 63 -4.23 2.09 2.16
CA GLU A 63 -4.95 1.60 0.99
C GLU A 63 -5.56 2.76 0.20
N PHE A 64 -5.66 2.59 -1.12
CA PHE A 64 -6.47 3.44 -1.99
C PHE A 64 -7.08 2.63 -3.13
N ASP A 65 -8.04 3.21 -3.85
CA ASP A 65 -8.67 2.59 -5.02
C ASP A 65 -9.01 3.63 -6.09
N SER A 66 -9.36 3.15 -7.29
CA SER A 66 -9.67 3.99 -8.46
C SER A 66 -11.13 4.47 -8.54
N THR A 67 -11.95 4.23 -7.52
CA THR A 67 -13.36 4.66 -7.53
C THR A 67 -13.53 6.08 -7.02
N LYS A 68 -14.69 6.67 -7.33
CA LYS A 68 -15.06 7.98 -6.81
C LYS A 68 -15.00 7.99 -5.27
N ASN A 69 -14.29 8.96 -4.72
CA ASN A 69 -14.15 9.17 -3.28
C ASN A 69 -14.84 10.48 -2.87
N ASP A 70 -15.81 10.40 -1.97
CA ASP A 70 -16.53 11.56 -1.45
C ASP A 70 -16.36 11.69 0.07
N LYS A 71 -17.15 12.55 0.72
CA LYS A 71 -17.09 12.73 2.18
C LYS A 71 -17.40 11.44 2.97
N LYS A 72 -18.04 10.45 2.34
CA LYS A 72 -18.36 9.13 2.92
C LYS A 72 -17.31 8.08 2.54
N GLY A 73 -16.20 8.48 1.91
CA GLY A 73 -15.11 7.61 1.51
C GLY A 73 -15.27 7.05 0.10
N SER A 74 -14.54 5.96 -0.16
CA SER A 74 -14.54 5.27 -1.45
C SER A 74 -15.89 4.63 -1.78
N ARG A 75 -16.36 4.79 -3.02
CA ARG A 75 -17.58 4.13 -3.52
C ARG A 75 -17.48 2.62 -3.45
N PHE A 76 -16.30 2.05 -3.70
CA PHE A 76 -16.06 0.61 -3.55
C PHE A 76 -16.29 0.15 -2.11
N LYS A 77 -15.65 0.81 -1.13
CA LYS A 77 -15.82 0.47 0.30
C LYS A 77 -17.27 0.63 0.76
N GLN A 78 -17.97 1.67 0.27
CA GLN A 78 -19.39 1.87 0.57
C GLN A 78 -20.26 0.70 0.07
N GLN A 79 -20.06 0.23 -1.17
CA GLN A 79 -20.86 -0.87 -1.72
C GLN A 79 -20.55 -2.20 -1.04
N ILE A 80 -19.27 -2.50 -0.79
CA ILE A 80 -18.88 -3.70 -0.04
C ILE A 80 -19.51 -3.69 1.35
N GLY A 81 -19.47 -2.56 2.08
CA GLY A 81 -20.10 -2.46 3.39
C GLY A 81 -21.62 -2.70 3.37
N ILE A 82 -22.33 -2.22 2.34
CA ILE A 82 -23.77 -2.49 2.16
C ILE A 82 -24.01 -3.98 1.93
N ILE A 83 -23.20 -4.60 1.06
CA ILE A 83 -23.31 -6.01 0.70
C ILE A 83 -23.00 -6.90 1.92
N ASP A 84 -21.91 -6.62 2.63
CA ASP A 84 -21.50 -7.36 3.82
C ASP A 84 -22.56 -7.27 4.92
N ASN A 85 -23.13 -6.08 5.15
CA ASN A 85 -24.22 -5.92 6.11
C ASN A 85 -25.46 -6.75 5.74
N LYS A 86 -25.78 -6.84 4.45
CA LYS A 86 -26.87 -7.69 3.96
C LYS A 86 -26.57 -9.16 4.23
N VAL A 87 -25.40 -9.65 3.84
CA VAL A 87 -24.98 -11.05 4.05
C VAL A 87 -24.95 -11.39 5.54
N ASN A 88 -24.33 -10.55 6.36
CA ASN A 88 -24.19 -10.74 7.80
C ASN A 88 -25.54 -10.78 8.52
N ASN A 89 -26.56 -10.11 8.00
CA ASN A 89 -27.91 -10.21 8.55
C ASN A 89 -28.62 -11.49 8.11
N GLU A 90 -28.42 -11.94 6.87
CA GLU A 90 -29.03 -13.20 6.40
C GLU A 90 -28.46 -14.43 7.10
N ILE A 91 -27.14 -14.51 7.32
CA ILE A 91 -26.48 -15.65 7.97
C ILE A 91 -26.91 -15.86 9.43
N LYS A 92 -27.48 -14.83 10.08
CA LYS A 92 -28.05 -14.97 11.44
C LYS A 92 -29.29 -15.87 11.47
N SER A 93 -29.94 -16.04 10.33
CA SER A 93 -31.25 -16.71 10.21
C SER A 93 -31.29 -17.85 9.19
N LYS A 94 -30.24 -18.02 8.39
CA LYS A 94 -30.14 -19.02 7.33
C LYS A 94 -28.81 -19.76 7.43
N ASP A 95 -28.85 -21.09 7.33
CA ASP A 95 -27.65 -21.93 7.31
C ASP A 95 -26.81 -21.76 6.02
N LYS A 96 -27.45 -21.31 4.93
CA LYS A 96 -26.80 -21.02 3.65
C LYS A 96 -27.33 -19.71 3.07
N VAL A 97 -26.41 -18.83 2.69
CA VAL A 97 -26.73 -17.54 2.05
C VAL A 97 -26.02 -17.52 0.69
N HIS A 98 -26.78 -17.21 -0.35
CA HIS A 98 -26.24 -16.97 -1.70
C HIS A 98 -26.37 -15.48 -2.02
N ASN A 99 -25.25 -14.83 -2.31
CA ASN A 99 -25.21 -13.39 -2.57
C ASN A 99 -24.95 -13.13 -4.05
N THR A 100 -25.93 -12.57 -4.73
CA THR A 100 -25.87 -12.19 -6.16
C THR A 100 -25.74 -10.69 -6.37
N SER A 101 -25.27 -9.95 -5.34
CA SER A 101 -25.13 -8.49 -5.44
C SER A 101 -24.09 -8.13 -6.50
N VAL A 102 -24.40 -7.10 -7.30
CA VAL A 102 -23.51 -6.59 -8.34
C VAL A 102 -22.80 -5.34 -7.82
N LEU A 103 -21.49 -5.25 -8.08
CA LEU A 103 -20.70 -4.06 -7.81
C LEU A 103 -20.77 -3.12 -9.01
N GLU A 104 -21.35 -1.94 -8.80
CA GLU A 104 -21.44 -0.90 -9.83
C GLU A 104 -20.38 0.17 -9.54
N LEU A 105 -19.17 -0.05 -10.07
CA LEU A 105 -18.04 0.83 -9.84
C LEU A 105 -17.72 1.60 -11.12
N SER A 106 -17.66 2.92 -11.02
CA SER A 106 -17.01 3.77 -12.02
C SER A 106 -15.57 3.99 -11.58
N GLN A 107 -14.65 3.37 -12.31
CA GLN A 107 -13.20 3.51 -12.13
C GLN A 107 -12.67 4.44 -13.21
N ASP A 108 -11.84 5.40 -12.82
CA ASP A 108 -11.26 6.38 -13.75
C ASP A 108 -9.83 6.71 -13.34
N LEU A 109 -8.99 7.01 -14.33
CA LEU A 109 -7.58 7.33 -14.11
C LEU A 109 -7.41 8.58 -13.22
N SER A 110 -8.27 9.59 -13.40
CA SER A 110 -8.24 10.81 -12.58
C SER A 110 -8.58 10.50 -11.13
N ASN A 111 -9.56 9.61 -10.88
CA ASN A 111 -9.88 9.17 -9.52
C ASN A 111 -8.70 8.43 -8.89
N TYR A 112 -8.07 7.51 -9.64
CA TYR A 112 -6.90 6.78 -9.19
C TYR A 112 -5.75 7.71 -8.75
N ILE A 113 -5.38 8.65 -9.62
CA ILE A 113 -4.31 9.62 -9.35
C ILE A 113 -4.68 10.53 -8.17
N ASN A 114 -5.88 11.10 -8.16
CA ASN A 114 -6.30 12.04 -7.11
C ASN A 114 -6.41 11.36 -5.75
N ASN A 115 -6.95 10.15 -5.69
CA ASN A 115 -7.06 9.37 -4.47
C ASN A 115 -5.67 9.00 -3.93
N TYR A 116 -4.77 8.54 -4.80
CA TYR A 116 -3.38 8.27 -4.43
C TYR A 116 -2.73 9.52 -3.83
N LYS A 117 -2.76 10.66 -4.53
CA LYS A 117 -2.15 11.91 -4.05
C LYS A 117 -2.72 12.36 -2.71
N LYS A 118 -4.05 12.30 -2.56
CA LYS A 118 -4.74 12.71 -1.33
C LYS A 118 -4.26 11.90 -0.13
N ILE A 119 -4.26 10.57 -0.26
CA ILE A 119 -3.89 9.67 0.84
C ILE A 119 -2.37 9.74 1.08
N TYR A 120 -1.57 9.72 0.02
CA TYR A 120 -0.12 9.90 0.10
C TYR A 120 0.26 11.16 0.88
N ASN A 121 -0.32 12.32 0.54
CA ASN A 121 -0.01 13.59 1.21
C ASN A 121 -0.44 13.59 2.67
N TYR A 122 -1.58 12.95 2.99
CA TYR A 122 -2.03 12.79 4.37
C TYR A 122 -1.00 12.04 5.21
N HIS A 123 -0.56 10.86 4.76
CA HIS A 123 0.44 10.07 5.48
C HIS A 123 1.83 10.73 5.46
N TYR A 124 2.20 11.41 4.37
CA TYR A 124 3.49 12.12 4.27
C TYR A 124 3.59 13.24 5.30
N SER A 125 2.50 13.97 5.56
CA SER A 125 2.46 15.04 6.57
C SER A 125 2.75 14.55 7.99
N ARG A 126 2.58 13.25 8.27
CA ARG A 126 2.79 12.63 9.58
C ARG A 126 4.21 12.08 9.77
N ILE A 127 5.03 12.01 8.71
CA ILE A 127 6.37 11.40 8.79
C ILE A 127 7.26 12.08 9.85
N GLN A 128 7.12 13.39 10.06
CA GLN A 128 7.92 14.09 11.06
C GLN A 128 7.65 13.57 12.48
N SER A 129 6.38 13.36 12.84
CA SER A 129 6.02 12.80 14.16
C SER A 129 6.42 11.33 14.27
N TYR A 130 6.47 10.59 13.16
CA TYR A 130 6.99 9.22 13.13
C TYR A 130 8.46 9.18 13.53
N PHE A 131 9.28 10.10 13.00
CA PHE A 131 10.68 10.21 13.41
C PHE A 131 10.84 10.56 14.88
N GLU A 132 10.02 11.46 15.43
CA GLU A 132 10.08 11.84 16.84
C GLU A 132 9.86 10.63 17.75
N ASN A 133 8.82 9.84 17.48
CA ASN A 133 8.50 8.64 18.25
C ASN A 133 9.59 7.56 18.09
N LEU A 134 10.05 7.29 16.87
CA LEU A 134 11.12 6.32 16.64
C LEU A 134 12.46 6.75 17.24
N ASN A 135 12.74 8.05 17.32
CA ASN A 135 13.95 8.56 17.97
C ASN A 135 13.89 8.41 19.49
N ARG A 136 12.71 8.59 20.10
CA ARG A 136 12.52 8.33 21.53
C ARG A 136 12.69 6.85 21.86
N ASP A 137 12.10 5.98 21.06
CA ASP A 137 12.05 4.54 21.35
C ASP A 137 13.34 3.81 20.93
N TYR A 138 14.03 4.30 19.90
CA TYR A 138 15.25 3.70 19.34
C TYR A 138 16.38 4.71 19.13
N PRO A 139 16.86 5.42 20.16
CA PRO A 139 17.74 6.58 20.01
C PRO A 139 19.06 6.29 19.28
N SER A 140 19.64 5.10 19.45
CA SER A 140 20.95 4.72 18.89
C SER A 140 20.93 4.20 17.45
N LEU A 141 19.74 3.92 16.89
CA LEU A 141 19.61 3.32 15.56
C LEU A 141 19.41 4.38 14.48
N LYS A 142 19.83 4.10 13.24
CA LYS A 142 19.43 4.93 12.08
C LYS A 142 17.97 4.65 11.74
N LYS A 143 17.25 5.64 11.20
CA LYS A 143 15.83 5.50 10.83
C LYS A 143 15.59 5.87 9.38
N GLU A 144 14.71 5.12 8.74
CA GLU A 144 14.13 5.45 7.44
C GLU A 144 12.63 5.21 7.50
N ILE A 145 11.87 6.02 6.78
CA ILE A 145 10.43 5.83 6.61
C ILE A 145 10.15 5.36 5.19
N TRP A 146 9.27 4.37 5.12
CA TRP A 146 8.80 3.72 3.90
C TRP A 146 7.27 3.68 3.92
N PHE A 147 6.67 3.70 2.74
CA PHE A 147 5.23 3.47 2.60
C PHE A 147 4.98 2.09 2.03
N PHE A 148 4.04 1.36 2.64
CA PHE A 148 3.42 0.17 2.07
C PHE A 148 2.03 0.58 1.56
N ILE A 149 1.93 0.77 0.25
CA ILE A 149 0.72 1.30 -0.39
C ILE A 149 0.00 0.15 -1.09
N GLU A 150 -1.25 -0.09 -0.73
CA GLU A 150 -2.09 -1.08 -1.38
C GLU A 150 -3.09 -0.43 -2.35
N ASP A 151 -3.04 -0.82 -3.62
CA ASP A 151 -4.17 -0.64 -4.54
C ASP A 151 -5.18 -1.77 -4.31
N VAL A 152 -6.33 -1.42 -3.72
CA VAL A 152 -7.42 -2.35 -3.42
C VAL A 152 -8.52 -2.32 -4.49
N THR A 153 -8.27 -1.69 -5.63
CA THR A 153 -9.17 -1.74 -6.79
C THR A 153 -9.41 -3.21 -7.17
N PRO A 154 -10.68 -3.64 -7.33
CA PRO A 154 -10.97 -4.99 -7.80
C PRO A 154 -10.26 -5.30 -9.12
N PHE A 155 -9.52 -6.41 -9.15
CA PHE A 155 -8.67 -6.86 -10.25
C PHE A 155 -7.50 -5.93 -10.63
N GLY A 156 -7.24 -4.86 -9.88
CA GLY A 156 -6.18 -3.89 -10.18
C GLY A 156 -6.51 -3.01 -11.40
N ASN A 157 -5.66 -2.03 -11.65
CA ASN A 157 -5.79 -1.11 -12.79
C ASN A 157 -4.94 -1.60 -13.96
N HIS A 158 -5.42 -1.50 -15.20
CA HIS A 158 -4.71 -1.98 -16.39
C HIS A 158 -4.83 -0.99 -17.54
N TYR A 159 -3.83 -1.00 -18.43
CA TYR A 159 -3.87 -0.34 -19.74
C TYR A 159 -3.56 -1.36 -20.83
N LEU A 160 -3.84 -1.01 -22.09
CA LEU A 160 -3.50 -1.86 -23.23
C LEU A 160 -2.15 -1.41 -23.80
N ASP A 161 -1.25 -2.35 -24.04
CA ASP A 161 -0.03 -2.09 -24.80
C ASP A 161 -0.31 -1.99 -26.32
N ALA A 162 0.75 -1.82 -27.11
CA ALA A 162 0.64 -1.68 -28.57
C ALA A 162 0.02 -2.92 -29.25
N ASP A 163 0.11 -4.08 -28.62
CA ASP A 163 -0.39 -5.36 -29.10
C ASP A 163 -1.77 -5.71 -28.48
N CYS A 164 -2.42 -4.73 -27.82
CA CYS A 164 -3.70 -4.88 -27.12
C CYS A 164 -3.68 -5.88 -25.95
N ASN A 165 -2.52 -6.17 -25.37
CA ASN A 165 -2.45 -6.99 -24.16
C ASN A 165 -2.69 -6.13 -22.92
N PRO A 166 -3.41 -6.65 -21.91
CA PRO A 166 -3.57 -5.95 -20.64
C PRO A 166 -2.27 -5.94 -19.86
N VAL A 167 -1.78 -4.74 -19.55
CA VAL A 167 -0.60 -4.50 -18.71
C VAL A 167 -1.04 -3.83 -17.42
N LEU A 168 -0.50 -4.31 -16.30
CA LEU A 168 -0.80 -3.76 -14.99
C LEU A 168 -0.35 -2.30 -14.90
N PHE A 169 -1.28 -1.43 -14.52
CA PHE A 169 -1.06 -0.02 -14.28
C PHE A 169 -0.71 0.20 -12.79
N GLN A 170 0.34 0.97 -12.54
CA GLN A 170 0.84 1.24 -11.19
C GLN A 170 1.33 2.69 -11.07
N PRO A 171 1.38 3.28 -9.86
CA PRO A 171 1.61 4.71 -9.66
C PRO A 171 2.92 5.25 -10.29
N MET A 172 4.00 4.48 -10.25
CA MET A 172 5.30 4.79 -10.84
C MET A 172 5.35 4.60 -12.37
N LEU A 173 4.20 4.53 -13.06
CA LEU A 173 4.08 4.79 -14.49
C LEU A 173 3.56 6.21 -14.78
N VAL A 174 3.14 6.94 -13.74
CA VAL A 174 2.52 8.27 -13.86
C VAL A 174 3.52 9.33 -13.44
N LYS A 175 3.90 10.20 -14.39
CA LYS A 175 4.93 11.24 -14.19
C LYS A 175 4.69 12.08 -12.93
N GLU A 176 3.49 12.59 -12.73
CA GLU A 176 3.17 13.43 -11.56
C GLU A 176 3.20 12.68 -10.22
N LEU A 177 3.04 11.35 -10.21
CA LEU A 177 3.15 10.54 -9.00
C LEU A 177 4.61 10.17 -8.72
N ILE A 178 5.41 9.97 -9.78
CA ILE A 178 6.87 9.83 -9.67
C ILE A 178 7.47 11.12 -9.10
N GLU A 179 7.11 12.28 -9.67
CA GLU A 179 7.56 13.58 -9.19
C GLU A 179 7.14 13.85 -7.74
N LEU A 180 5.93 13.43 -7.33
CA LEU A 180 5.49 13.51 -5.95
C LEU A 180 6.40 12.69 -5.02
N PHE A 181 6.76 11.47 -5.41
CA PHE A 181 7.64 10.61 -4.62
C PHE A 181 9.08 11.16 -4.56
N GLU A 182 9.61 11.60 -5.69
CA GLU A 182 10.95 12.19 -5.76
C GLU A 182 11.03 13.43 -4.87
N ASN A 183 10.04 14.32 -4.93
CA ASN A 183 9.98 15.52 -4.09
C ASN A 183 9.61 15.27 -2.62
N SER A 184 9.62 14.01 -2.16
CA SER A 184 9.33 13.60 -0.79
C SER A 184 10.61 13.14 -0.04
N PRO A 185 11.52 14.06 0.37
CA PRO A 185 12.86 13.72 0.86
C PRO A 185 12.89 12.87 2.14
N LEU A 186 11.83 12.95 2.95
CA LEU A 186 11.70 12.18 4.19
C LEU A 186 11.33 10.71 3.94
N LEU A 187 10.79 10.38 2.76
CA LEU A 187 10.39 9.03 2.38
C LEU A 187 11.51 8.36 1.56
N LYS A 188 12.02 7.21 2.04
CA LYS A 188 13.14 6.51 1.39
C LYS A 188 12.72 5.40 0.44
N GLY A 189 11.54 4.82 0.64
CA GLY A 189 11.04 3.80 -0.26
C GLY A 189 9.52 3.68 -0.25
N ILE A 190 9.02 3.10 -1.34
CA ILE A 190 7.63 2.69 -1.50
C ILE A 190 7.63 1.20 -1.84
N LEU A 191 6.79 0.47 -1.12
CA LEU A 191 6.34 -0.87 -1.46
C LEU A 191 4.91 -0.73 -1.97
N PHE A 192 4.72 -0.82 -3.28
CA PHE A 192 3.40 -0.75 -3.88
C PHE A 192 2.88 -2.16 -4.10
N ALA A 193 1.79 -2.51 -3.44
CA ALA A 193 1.17 -3.82 -3.53
C ALA A 193 -0.18 -3.74 -4.25
N THR A 194 -0.44 -4.70 -5.13
CA THR A 194 -1.69 -4.77 -5.88
C THR A 194 -2.01 -6.20 -6.26
N ASN A 195 -3.26 -6.44 -6.65
CA ASN A 195 -3.70 -7.67 -7.28
C ASN A 195 -3.65 -7.49 -8.80
N SER A 196 -3.20 -8.49 -9.54
CA SER A 196 -3.35 -8.54 -11.00
C SER A 196 -4.36 -9.60 -11.43
N PHE A 197 -4.69 -9.61 -12.73
CA PHE A 197 -5.42 -10.73 -13.33
C PHE A 197 -4.78 -12.08 -12.94
N GLY A 198 -5.62 -13.09 -12.70
CA GLY A 198 -5.19 -14.42 -12.26
C GLY A 198 -4.99 -14.60 -10.76
N ASN A 199 -5.36 -13.60 -9.92
CA ASN A 199 -5.16 -13.59 -8.46
C ASN A 199 -3.68 -13.63 -8.03
N GLU A 200 -2.77 -13.24 -8.91
CA GLU A 200 -1.37 -13.05 -8.54
C GLU A 200 -1.20 -11.75 -7.75
N LYS A 201 -0.55 -11.85 -6.60
CA LYS A 201 -0.23 -10.69 -5.77
C LYS A 201 1.14 -10.17 -6.19
N LYS A 202 1.25 -8.87 -6.41
CA LYS A 202 2.51 -8.23 -6.83
C LYS A 202 2.87 -7.13 -5.84
N ILE A 203 4.15 -7.09 -5.48
CA ILE A 203 4.76 -6.00 -4.73
C ILE A 203 5.85 -5.39 -5.60
N PHE A 204 5.81 -4.08 -5.79
CA PHE A 204 6.82 -3.32 -6.49
C PHE A 204 7.60 -2.49 -5.48
N ALA A 205 8.93 -2.58 -5.52
CA ALA A 205 9.80 -1.83 -4.62
C ALA A 205 10.49 -0.67 -5.35
N TYR A 206 10.23 0.54 -4.87
CA TYR A 206 10.80 1.78 -5.38
C TYR A 206 11.62 2.46 -4.29
N LEU A 207 12.80 2.96 -4.65
CA LEU A 207 13.69 3.69 -3.75
C LEU A 207 13.82 5.14 -4.22
N ASN A 208 13.74 6.08 -3.29
CA ASN A 208 13.97 7.47 -3.60
C ASN A 208 15.49 7.72 -3.74
N LYS A 209 15.94 7.98 -4.98
CA LYS A 209 17.37 8.10 -5.33
C LYS A 209 17.99 9.47 -5.01
N LEU A 210 17.21 10.44 -4.54
CA LEU A 210 17.66 11.83 -4.35
C LEU A 210 18.73 12.05 -3.26
N ASN A 211 19.22 11.00 -2.61
CA ASN A 211 20.31 11.09 -1.64
C ASN A 211 21.74 11.04 -2.23
N ASN A 212 21.91 10.95 -3.56
CA ASN A 212 23.24 10.90 -4.21
C ASN A 212 23.55 12.06 -5.16
N ILE A 213 22.78 13.15 -5.14
CA ILE A 213 23.13 14.38 -5.87
C ILE A 213 23.61 15.39 -4.83
N ASN A 214 24.88 15.22 -4.41
CA ASN A 214 25.78 16.16 -3.73
C ASN A 214 26.71 15.39 -2.77
N LYS A 215 27.75 14.78 -3.34
CA LYS A 215 29.05 14.58 -2.70
C LYS A 215 30.14 14.80 -3.73
#